data_AF-A0A6I4QCP6-F1
#
_entry.id   AF-A0A6I4QCP6-F1
#
_cell.length_a   1.000
_cell.length_b   1.000
_cell.length_c   1.000
_cell.angle_alpha   90.00
_cell.angle_beta   90.00
_cell.angle_gamma   90.00
#
_symmetry.space_group_name_H-M   'P 1'
#
loop_
_entity.id
_entity.type
_entity.pdbx_description
1 polymer ?
#
loop_
_entity_poly.entity_id
_entity_poly.type
_entity_poly.pdbx_seq_one_letter_code
_entity_poly.pdbx_strand_id
1 'polypeptide(L)'
;METKVTNLLSKAIGIEEIIWIDDNFSQTSINEKEKDINIDNIVDQIESILDANAQDIDELEAILGLDLKQYNNNKGPILKNIKDKLHSNGTNLDLILKQLESKFSEEELTVSAIQNIVDTLNSFFKVEKISLFDWKERKYELMSKNQNKLFLIDKEFDNEGGTKNDGIMIIEEILRKSIEETQQKDAINSNFPICILFTHKCQDNEEEVEKIRKDTYSDLKGLIPNLPSYCVQVLSKSKFAQPEKVKTNLIPALKTLLVRRTLTKMAYSLKNNLNKNINDITDLLINSNIHELEDVIFGSTNKEGVSELELLDRIYHLHQRKVLSELISTTPNIIEDIIKLRNIRESLEGNISTTSSESKSYAEFIAMRRQEVWTNEDIINKIHMPISNGDIFKIGESEYILIAQPCEIAIRRNGKRKTDIAILAPISKKDNNNIIDKLADKLRSGICYAFSEHAKDNSQWYVEFNLSFYVNINVLDLCTFNEQGEATFSSQSSKPRILDIGGQGKRFEVLLRNLSNTDPQPIPTELKIEIPKIIGKPNEDQNFILTYSEKENKWKSNIKRVRKLEDPFAEYVLNKYFLYRSRKAFEHDFTATD
;
A
#
# COMPACT_ATOMS: atom_id res chain seq x y z
N MET A 1 -7.69 13.32 30.34
CA MET A 1 -7.06 13.23 29.01
C MET A 1 -7.98 12.47 28.04
N GLU A 2 -8.57 11.37 28.47
CA GLU A 2 -9.56 10.57 27.72
C GLU A 2 -10.79 11.35 27.24
N THR A 3 -11.37 12.23 28.06
CA THR A 3 -12.48 13.14 27.68
C THR A 3 -12.11 14.12 26.56
N LYS A 4 -10.80 14.42 26.39
CA LYS A 4 -10.30 15.30 25.33
C LYS A 4 -10.22 14.55 24.00
N VAL A 5 -9.77 13.30 24.01
CA VAL A 5 -9.69 12.44 22.80
C VAL A 5 -11.08 12.12 22.26
N THR A 6 -12.03 11.85 23.14
CA THR A 6 -13.42 11.51 22.79
C THR A 6 -14.21 12.72 22.29
N ASN A 7 -14.06 13.90 22.91
CA ASN A 7 -14.63 15.15 22.38
C ASN A 7 -13.99 15.58 21.04
N LEU A 8 -12.73 15.24 20.80
CA LEU A 8 -12.09 15.44 19.51
C LEU A 8 -12.63 14.48 18.45
N LEU A 9 -12.90 13.21 18.80
CA LEU A 9 -13.48 12.22 17.90
C LEU A 9 -14.93 12.54 17.52
N SER A 10 -15.80 12.91 18.47
CA SER A 10 -17.19 13.27 18.17
C SER A 10 -17.27 14.49 17.24
N LYS A 11 -16.50 15.54 17.54
CA LYS A 11 -16.40 16.74 16.69
C LYS A 11 -15.74 16.48 15.33
N ALA A 12 -14.71 15.63 15.26
CA ALA A 12 -14.00 15.35 14.00
C ALA A 12 -14.80 14.43 13.07
N ILE A 13 -15.58 13.51 13.62
CA ILE A 13 -16.43 12.60 12.86
C ILE A 13 -17.72 13.32 12.39
N GLY A 14 -18.18 14.35 13.10
CA GLY A 14 -19.42 15.05 12.74
C GLY A 14 -20.64 14.13 12.78
N ILE A 15 -20.60 13.11 13.65
CA ILE A 15 -21.74 12.23 13.94
C ILE A 15 -22.40 12.75 15.21
N GLU A 16 -23.71 12.94 15.16
CA GLU A 16 -24.54 13.46 16.25
C GLU A 16 -25.37 12.34 16.89
N GLU A 17 -25.76 11.35 16.09
CA GLU A 17 -26.66 10.26 16.49
C GLU A 17 -26.17 8.91 15.96
N ILE A 18 -26.27 7.87 16.79
CA ILE A 18 -26.01 6.48 16.44
C ILE A 18 -27.34 5.74 16.46
N ILE A 19 -27.67 5.06 15.37
CA ILE A 19 -28.81 4.14 15.30
C ILE A 19 -28.25 2.73 15.35
N TRP A 20 -28.55 2.00 16.42
CA TRP A 20 -28.14 0.61 16.57
C TRP A 20 -29.34 -0.30 16.28
N ILE A 21 -29.23 -1.06 15.20
CA ILE A 21 -30.21 -2.04 14.72
C ILE A 21 -29.71 -3.44 15.08
N ASP A 22 -30.39 -4.11 16.01
CA ASP A 22 -29.96 -5.38 16.60
C ASP A 22 -31.17 -6.17 17.09
N ASP A 23 -31.15 -7.49 16.94
CA ASP A 23 -32.25 -8.38 17.36
C ASP A 23 -32.34 -8.53 18.89
N ASN A 24 -31.28 -8.17 19.62
CA ASN A 24 -31.27 -8.10 21.07
C ASN A 24 -32.20 -7.03 21.65
N PHE A 25 -32.70 -6.10 20.83
CA PHE A 25 -33.61 -5.03 21.26
C PHE A 25 -35.10 -5.37 21.10
N SER A 26 -35.45 -6.57 20.62
CA SER A 26 -36.85 -6.98 20.53
C SER A 26 -37.49 -7.11 21.93
N GLN A 27 -38.78 -6.78 22.05
CA GLN A 27 -39.53 -6.90 23.32
C GLN A 27 -39.61 -8.35 23.84
N THR A 28 -39.45 -9.33 22.96
CA THR A 28 -39.36 -10.77 23.27
C THR A 28 -38.06 -11.11 23.99
N SER A 29 -36.92 -10.53 23.58
CA SER A 29 -35.59 -10.77 24.16
C SER A 29 -35.45 -10.27 25.60
N ILE A 30 -36.13 -9.17 25.93
CA ILE A 30 -36.09 -8.53 27.25
C ILE A 30 -36.96 -9.28 28.26
N ASN A 31 -38.14 -9.76 27.84
CA ASN A 31 -39.07 -10.49 28.72
C ASN A 31 -38.72 -11.98 28.88
N GLU A 32 -37.96 -12.60 27.98
CA GLU A 32 -37.53 -14.00 28.12
C GLU A 32 -36.25 -14.19 28.95
N LYS A 33 -35.36 -13.19 29.00
CA LYS A 33 -34.16 -13.21 29.86
C LYS A 33 -34.42 -12.84 31.33
N GLU A 34 -35.62 -12.34 31.65
CA GLU A 34 -36.13 -12.17 33.03
C GLU A 34 -37.06 -13.31 33.50
N LYS A 35 -37.13 -14.45 32.78
CA LYS A 35 -37.79 -15.65 33.31
C LYS A 35 -36.95 -16.20 34.47
N ASP A 36 -37.59 -16.35 35.63
CA ASP A 36 -37.08 -17.09 36.81
C ASP A 36 -36.13 -18.20 36.38
N ILE A 37 -34.95 -18.26 36.99
CA ILE A 37 -33.98 -19.34 36.82
C ILE A 37 -34.67 -20.65 37.21
N ASN A 38 -35.32 -21.28 36.23
CA ASN A 38 -36.02 -22.52 36.42
C ASN A 38 -34.98 -23.63 36.22
N ILE A 39 -34.91 -24.54 37.19
CA ILE A 39 -34.03 -25.71 37.16
C ILE A 39 -34.25 -26.51 35.87
N ASP A 40 -35.48 -26.53 35.34
CA ASP A 40 -35.80 -27.19 34.08
C ASP A 40 -35.03 -26.59 32.89
N ASN A 41 -34.89 -25.25 32.82
CA ASN A 41 -34.16 -24.60 31.73
C ASN A 41 -32.65 -24.91 31.77
N ILE A 42 -32.07 -25.00 32.97
CA ILE A 42 -30.65 -25.36 33.14
C ILE A 42 -30.43 -26.82 32.77
N VAL A 43 -31.36 -27.71 33.15
CA VAL A 43 -31.30 -29.12 32.80
C VAL A 43 -31.41 -29.32 31.29
N ASP A 44 -32.30 -28.58 30.62
CA ASP A 44 -32.45 -28.62 29.16
C ASP A 44 -31.19 -28.11 28.45
N GLN A 45 -30.53 -27.06 28.96
CA GLN A 45 -29.25 -26.58 28.43
C GLN A 45 -28.13 -27.63 28.59
N ILE A 46 -28.02 -28.25 29.77
CA ILE A 46 -27.03 -29.31 30.02
C ILE A 46 -27.29 -30.53 29.12
N GLU A 47 -28.56 -30.90 28.93
CA GLU A 47 -28.97 -31.96 28.01
C GLU A 47 -28.55 -31.67 26.57
N SER A 48 -28.76 -30.43 26.11
CA SER A 48 -28.34 -29.98 24.78
C SER A 48 -26.82 -30.02 24.58
N ILE A 49 -26.02 -29.63 25.59
CA ILE A 49 -24.55 -29.67 25.52
C ILE A 49 -24.08 -31.13 25.45
N LEU A 50 -24.63 -32.01 26.30
CA LEU A 50 -24.27 -33.43 26.33
C LEU A 50 -24.68 -34.17 25.05
N ASP A 51 -25.78 -33.78 24.42
CA ASP A 51 -26.22 -34.34 23.13
C ASP A 51 -25.38 -33.83 21.95
N ALA A 52 -24.79 -32.63 22.04
CA ALA A 52 -24.02 -32.00 20.97
C ALA A 52 -22.55 -32.47 20.90
N ASN A 53 -21.87 -32.70 22.03
CA ASN A 53 -20.45 -33.05 22.05
C ASN A 53 -20.06 -33.99 23.20
N ALA A 54 -19.60 -35.20 22.87
CA ALA A 54 -19.16 -36.18 23.86
C ALA A 54 -17.81 -35.85 24.55
N GLN A 55 -17.06 -34.87 24.04
CA GLN A 55 -15.77 -34.44 24.62
C GLN A 55 -15.94 -33.45 25.79
N ASP A 56 -17.11 -32.84 25.93
CA ASP A 56 -17.39 -31.82 26.95
C ASP A 56 -17.87 -32.42 28.29
N ILE A 57 -18.01 -33.76 28.34
CA ILE A 57 -18.46 -34.53 29.50
C ILE A 57 -17.56 -34.27 30.71
N ASP A 58 -16.24 -34.42 30.57
CA ASP A 58 -15.30 -34.27 31.70
C ASP A 58 -15.33 -32.85 32.32
N GLU A 59 -15.65 -31.82 31.52
CA GLU A 59 -15.77 -30.44 32.00
C GLU A 59 -17.11 -30.18 32.70
N LEU A 60 -18.21 -30.75 32.20
CA LEU A 60 -19.51 -30.71 32.87
C LEU A 60 -19.52 -31.50 34.18
N GLU A 61 -18.79 -32.62 34.26
CA GLU A 61 -18.57 -33.36 35.50
C GLU A 61 -17.89 -32.50 36.57
N ALA A 62 -16.92 -31.67 36.16
CA ALA A 62 -16.21 -30.77 37.07
C ALA A 62 -17.11 -29.63 37.59
N ILE A 63 -18.02 -29.11 36.77
CA ILE A 63 -18.98 -28.05 37.14
C ILE A 63 -20.08 -28.59 38.07
N LEU A 64 -20.64 -29.76 37.75
CA LEU A 64 -21.79 -30.34 38.46
C LEU A 64 -21.37 -31.27 39.62
N GLY A 65 -20.10 -31.68 39.65
CA GLY A 65 -19.56 -32.65 40.61
C GLY A 65 -20.28 -34.00 40.53
N LEU A 66 -20.65 -34.44 39.33
CA LEU A 66 -21.39 -35.67 39.05
C LEU A 66 -20.61 -36.50 38.03
N ASP A 67 -20.73 -37.83 38.08
CA ASP A 67 -20.21 -38.73 37.04
C ASP A 67 -21.25 -38.84 35.92
N LEU A 68 -20.86 -38.38 34.73
CA LEU A 68 -21.66 -38.29 33.52
C LEU A 68 -21.15 -39.24 32.42
N LYS A 69 -20.13 -40.08 32.68
CA LYS A 69 -19.51 -40.99 31.69
C LYS A 69 -20.46 -42.03 31.09
N GLN A 70 -21.61 -42.27 31.73
CA GLN A 70 -22.64 -43.19 31.26
C GLN A 70 -23.86 -42.50 30.63
N TYR A 71 -23.80 -41.19 30.35
CA TYR A 71 -24.91 -40.41 29.81
C TYR A 71 -25.57 -41.07 28.59
N ASN A 72 -24.79 -41.49 27.60
CA ASN A 72 -25.30 -42.12 26.38
C ASN A 72 -26.05 -43.44 26.61
N ASN A 73 -25.76 -44.15 27.71
CA ASN A 73 -26.38 -45.44 28.03
C ASN A 73 -27.52 -45.32 29.06
N ASN A 74 -27.55 -44.23 29.84
CA ASN A 74 -28.48 -44.03 30.98
C ASN A 74 -28.93 -42.56 31.10
N LYS A 75 -29.38 -41.96 29.99
CA LYS A 75 -29.78 -40.55 29.88
C LYS A 75 -30.82 -40.11 30.92
N GLY A 76 -31.96 -40.81 31.00
CA GLY A 76 -33.05 -40.46 31.91
C GLY A 76 -32.66 -40.43 33.41
N PRO A 77 -32.01 -41.47 33.95
CA PRO A 77 -31.50 -41.48 35.32
C PRO A 77 -30.48 -40.36 35.62
N ILE A 78 -29.63 -40.00 34.65
CA ILE A 78 -28.59 -38.99 34.82
C ILE A 78 -29.18 -37.57 34.82
N LEU A 79 -30.11 -37.26 33.91
CA LEU A 79 -30.83 -35.98 33.93
C LEU A 79 -31.64 -35.80 35.21
N LYS A 80 -32.23 -36.88 35.73
CA LYS A 80 -32.91 -36.88 37.03
C LYS A 80 -31.93 -36.59 38.19
N ASN A 81 -30.73 -37.18 38.19
CA ASN A 81 -29.70 -36.89 39.19
C ASN A 81 -29.18 -35.45 39.12
N ILE A 82 -29.04 -34.89 37.91
CA ILE A 82 -28.67 -33.47 37.72
C ILE A 82 -29.77 -32.58 38.31
N LYS A 83 -31.03 -32.84 37.96
CA LYS A 83 -32.19 -32.11 38.47
C LYS A 83 -32.31 -32.21 40.00
N ASP A 84 -32.20 -33.41 40.55
CA ASP A 84 -32.26 -33.65 41.99
C ASP A 84 -31.10 -32.96 42.73
N LYS A 85 -29.91 -32.86 42.12
CA LYS A 85 -28.76 -32.16 42.71
C LYS A 85 -28.89 -30.64 42.66
N LEU A 86 -29.46 -30.10 41.58
CA LEU A 86 -29.84 -28.68 41.50
C LEU A 86 -30.94 -28.33 42.51
N HIS A 87 -31.81 -29.29 42.87
CA HIS A 87 -32.83 -29.11 43.92
C HIS A 87 -32.32 -29.28 45.36
N SER A 88 -31.29 -30.11 45.62
CA SER A 88 -30.99 -30.63 46.97
C SER A 88 -29.85 -29.96 47.74
N ASN A 89 -29.26 -28.87 47.25
CA ASN A 89 -28.37 -28.04 48.06
C ASN A 89 -28.47 -26.58 47.62
N GLY A 90 -28.06 -25.66 48.49
CA GLY A 90 -27.93 -24.22 48.23
C GLY A 90 -26.86 -23.88 47.18
N THR A 91 -26.95 -24.55 46.04
CA THR A 91 -26.13 -24.38 44.86
C THR A 91 -26.59 -23.09 44.22
N ASN A 92 -25.68 -22.15 44.10
CA ASN A 92 -25.97 -20.84 43.53
C ASN A 92 -26.21 -21.05 42.02
N LEU A 93 -27.48 -21.18 41.62
CA LEU A 93 -27.88 -21.48 40.25
C LEU A 93 -27.31 -20.45 39.27
N ASP A 94 -27.20 -19.19 39.68
CA ASP A 94 -26.51 -18.12 38.95
C ASP A 94 -25.04 -18.44 38.65
N LEU A 95 -24.36 -19.13 39.55
CA LEU A 95 -22.93 -19.45 39.46
C LEU A 95 -22.70 -20.61 38.49
N ILE A 96 -23.60 -21.60 38.48
CA ILE A 96 -23.59 -22.70 37.50
C ILE A 96 -23.94 -22.17 36.11
N LEU A 97 -24.99 -21.36 35.98
CA LEU A 97 -25.36 -20.70 34.73
C LEU A 97 -24.20 -19.88 34.18
N LYS A 98 -23.57 -19.03 34.99
CA LYS A 98 -22.38 -18.27 34.57
C LYS A 98 -21.22 -19.15 34.13
N GLN A 99 -20.99 -20.28 34.80
CA GLN A 99 -19.93 -21.22 34.40
C GLN A 99 -20.24 -21.90 33.06
N LEU A 100 -21.50 -22.27 32.84
CA LEU A 100 -21.97 -22.85 31.57
C LEU A 100 -21.89 -21.83 30.43
N GLU A 101 -22.38 -20.61 30.63
CA GLU A 101 -22.30 -19.52 29.65
C GLU A 101 -20.84 -19.14 29.32
N SER A 102 -19.96 -19.12 30.33
CA SER A 102 -18.56 -18.76 30.12
C SER A 102 -17.75 -19.78 29.32
N LYS A 103 -18.18 -21.04 29.31
CA LYS A 103 -17.44 -22.16 28.71
C LYS A 103 -18.08 -22.72 27.44
N PHE A 104 -19.40 -22.66 27.31
CA PHE A 104 -20.14 -23.37 26.27
C PHE A 104 -21.05 -22.47 25.41
N SER A 105 -21.15 -21.16 25.67
CA SER A 105 -21.87 -20.26 24.76
C SER A 105 -21.01 -19.92 23.54
N GLU A 106 -21.56 -20.15 22.34
CA GLU A 106 -21.13 -19.42 21.14
C GLU A 106 -21.22 -17.92 21.43
N GLU A 107 -20.26 -17.16 20.91
CA GLU A 107 -19.83 -15.81 21.34
C GLU A 107 -20.89 -14.68 21.32
N GLU A 108 -22.13 -14.86 21.78
CA GLU A 108 -23.13 -13.80 21.87
C GLU A 108 -22.76 -12.73 22.92
N LEU A 109 -23.05 -11.46 22.59
CA LEU A 109 -22.85 -10.37 23.53
C LEU A 109 -23.84 -10.49 24.69
N THR A 110 -23.33 -10.60 25.92
CA THR A 110 -24.18 -10.59 27.12
C THR A 110 -24.97 -9.28 27.21
N VAL A 111 -26.15 -9.33 27.83
CA VAL A 111 -27.02 -8.15 28.03
C VAL A 111 -26.27 -7.02 28.77
N SER A 112 -25.37 -7.37 29.69
CA SER A 112 -24.53 -6.42 30.41
C SER A 112 -23.45 -5.77 29.52
N ALA A 113 -22.89 -6.53 28.57
CA ALA A 113 -21.96 -5.99 27.57
C ALA A 113 -22.68 -5.02 26.61
N ILE A 114 -23.87 -5.39 26.12
CA ILE A 114 -24.71 -4.52 25.29
C ILE A 114 -25.02 -3.22 26.03
N GLN A 115 -25.47 -3.29 27.29
CA GLN A 115 -25.78 -2.10 28.08
C GLN A 115 -24.55 -1.22 28.31
N ASN A 116 -23.36 -1.80 28.55
CA ASN A 116 -22.12 -1.03 28.70
C ASN A 116 -21.67 -0.38 27.39
N ILE A 117 -21.87 -1.03 26.24
CA ILE A 117 -21.66 -0.41 24.91
C ILE A 117 -22.61 0.79 24.76
N VAL A 118 -23.90 0.61 25.07
CA VAL A 118 -24.91 1.68 25.00
C VAL A 118 -24.53 2.84 25.92
N ASP A 119 -24.16 2.58 27.18
CA ASP A 119 -23.79 3.61 28.16
C ASP A 119 -22.52 4.36 27.74
N THR A 120 -21.54 3.61 27.23
CA THR A 120 -20.30 4.19 26.69
C THR A 120 -20.62 5.07 25.49
N LEU A 121 -21.43 4.61 24.53
CA LEU A 121 -21.82 5.40 23.37
C LEU A 121 -22.68 6.61 23.75
N ASN A 122 -23.62 6.47 24.68
CA ASN A 122 -24.48 7.55 25.18
C ASN A 122 -23.69 8.66 25.88
N SER A 123 -22.51 8.35 26.41
CA SER A 123 -21.60 9.38 26.96
C SER A 123 -21.01 10.30 25.88
N PHE A 124 -21.12 9.94 24.59
CA PHE A 124 -20.52 10.65 23.46
C PHE A 124 -21.51 11.07 22.38
N PHE A 125 -22.54 10.27 22.14
CA PHE A 125 -23.51 10.42 21.04
C PHE A 125 -24.91 10.12 21.57
N LYS A 126 -25.94 10.60 20.87
CA LYS A 126 -27.30 10.11 21.13
C LYS A 126 -27.44 8.71 20.52
N VAL A 127 -27.74 7.68 21.30
CA VAL A 127 -27.95 6.31 20.79
C VAL A 127 -29.45 5.99 20.76
N GLU A 128 -29.97 5.66 19.58
CA GLU A 128 -31.32 5.12 19.40
C GLU A 128 -31.21 3.60 19.14
N LYS A 129 -31.87 2.80 19.98
CA LYS A 129 -31.92 1.34 19.90
C LYS A 129 -33.15 0.93 19.09
N ILE A 130 -32.97 0.11 18.06
CA ILE A 130 -34.00 -0.27 17.09
C ILE A 130 -33.96 -1.78 16.87
N SER A 131 -35.10 -2.46 16.97
CA SER A 131 -35.26 -3.86 16.57
C SER A 131 -35.42 -4.00 15.05
N LEU A 132 -35.31 -5.20 14.49
CA LEU A 132 -35.57 -5.39 13.04
C LEU A 132 -37.03 -5.06 12.70
N PHE A 133 -37.96 -5.39 13.59
CA PHE A 133 -39.37 -4.99 13.48
C PHE A 133 -39.54 -3.47 13.45
N ASP A 134 -38.98 -2.76 14.43
CA ASP A 134 -39.07 -1.29 14.53
C ASP A 134 -38.40 -0.60 13.33
N TRP A 135 -37.32 -1.18 12.79
CA TRP A 135 -36.69 -0.69 11.57
C TRP A 135 -37.68 -0.72 10.40
N LYS A 136 -38.38 -1.84 10.18
CA LYS A 136 -39.33 -1.98 9.07
C LYS A 136 -40.45 -0.94 9.13
N GLU A 137 -40.90 -0.56 10.33
CA GLU A 137 -41.94 0.46 10.52
C GLU A 137 -41.40 1.90 10.41
N ARG A 138 -40.24 2.18 11.02
CA ARG A 138 -39.72 3.55 11.19
C ARG A 138 -38.61 3.94 10.22
N LYS A 139 -38.18 3.07 9.30
CA LYS A 139 -37.04 3.33 8.40
C LYS A 139 -37.14 4.65 7.65
N TYR A 140 -38.31 5.03 7.15
CA TYR A 140 -38.45 6.29 6.40
C TYR A 140 -38.21 7.53 7.25
N GLU A 141 -38.67 7.51 8.51
CA GLU A 141 -38.43 8.56 9.50
C GLU A 141 -36.93 8.63 9.85
N LEU A 142 -36.35 7.49 10.22
CA LEU A 142 -34.95 7.39 10.65
C LEU A 142 -33.98 7.84 9.54
N MET A 143 -34.32 7.54 8.29
CA MET A 143 -33.54 7.92 7.11
C MET A 143 -33.79 9.35 6.61
N SER A 144 -34.80 10.08 7.09
CA SER A 144 -35.14 11.43 6.58
C SER A 144 -34.20 12.55 7.03
N LYS A 145 -33.24 12.25 7.92
CA LYS A 145 -32.25 13.19 8.50
C LYS A 145 -30.83 12.59 8.52
N ASN A 146 -30.38 12.03 7.40
CA ASN A 146 -29.16 11.19 7.33
C ASN A 146 -27.83 11.90 7.60
N GLN A 147 -27.78 13.24 7.63
CA GLN A 147 -26.52 13.96 7.39
C GLN A 147 -25.47 13.85 8.49
N ASN A 148 -25.78 13.35 9.70
CA ASN A 148 -24.82 13.17 10.80
C ASN A 148 -25.05 11.85 11.58
N LYS A 149 -25.55 10.80 10.92
CA LYS A 149 -25.91 9.53 11.57
C LYS A 149 -24.90 8.41 11.29
N LEU A 150 -24.63 7.61 12.32
CA LEU A 150 -23.92 6.33 12.21
C LEU A 150 -24.91 5.18 12.42
N PHE A 151 -24.92 4.21 11.52
CA PHE A 151 -25.74 3.02 11.66
C PHE A 151 -24.85 1.87 12.12
N LEU A 152 -25.13 1.30 13.28
CA LEU A 152 -24.55 0.05 13.75
C LEU A 152 -25.57 -1.05 13.51
N ILE A 153 -25.24 -2.01 12.65
CA ILE A 153 -26.21 -2.96 12.11
C ILE A 153 -25.69 -4.37 12.35
N ASP A 154 -26.47 -5.19 13.02
CA ASP A 154 -26.18 -6.61 13.12
C ASP A 154 -26.24 -7.29 11.76
N LYS A 155 -25.34 -8.25 11.52
CA LYS A 155 -25.30 -8.98 10.26
C LYS A 155 -26.47 -9.96 10.13
N GLU A 156 -26.77 -10.66 11.21
CA GLU A 156 -27.74 -11.76 11.28
C GLU A 156 -28.78 -11.39 12.35
N PHE A 157 -30.07 -11.49 12.03
CA PHE A 157 -31.18 -11.15 12.93
C PHE A 157 -31.95 -12.42 13.31
N ASP A 158 -31.22 -13.44 13.74
CA ASP A 158 -31.75 -14.80 13.94
C ASP A 158 -32.84 -14.82 15.03
N ASN A 159 -32.72 -13.97 16.07
CA ASN A 159 -33.71 -13.88 17.15
C ASN A 159 -35.04 -13.21 16.75
N GLU A 160 -35.11 -12.58 15.57
CA GLU A 160 -36.33 -11.99 14.99
C GLU A 160 -36.80 -12.74 13.73
N GLY A 161 -36.28 -13.94 13.48
CA GLY A 161 -36.62 -14.75 12.30
C GLY A 161 -36.11 -14.16 10.98
N GLY A 162 -35.04 -13.37 11.04
CA GLY A 162 -34.37 -12.77 9.89
C GLY A 162 -33.54 -13.76 9.07
N THR A 163 -32.98 -13.28 7.95
CA THR A 163 -32.04 -14.03 7.11
C THR A 163 -30.59 -13.65 7.41
N LYS A 164 -29.65 -14.52 6.99
CA LYS A 164 -28.19 -14.32 7.16
C LYS A 164 -27.60 -13.06 6.49
N ASN A 165 -28.39 -12.36 5.67
CA ASN A 165 -27.97 -11.18 4.90
C ASN A 165 -28.83 -9.93 5.18
N ASP A 166 -29.78 -9.98 6.11
CA ASP A 166 -30.69 -8.86 6.37
C ASP A 166 -29.92 -7.59 6.75
N GLY A 167 -28.81 -7.70 7.49
CA GLY A 167 -27.95 -6.55 7.80
C GLY A 167 -27.35 -5.88 6.56
N ILE A 168 -26.94 -6.66 5.55
CA ILE A 168 -26.41 -6.13 4.28
C ILE A 168 -27.52 -5.46 3.48
N MET A 169 -28.73 -6.03 3.48
CA MET A 169 -29.90 -5.43 2.82
C MET A 169 -30.27 -4.08 3.46
N ILE A 170 -30.21 -3.97 4.79
CA ILE A 170 -30.44 -2.71 5.49
C ILE A 170 -29.39 -1.66 5.08
N ILE A 171 -28.12 -2.03 4.99
CA ILE A 171 -27.04 -1.15 4.51
C ILE A 171 -27.34 -0.67 3.09
N GLU A 172 -27.74 -1.58 2.20
CA GLU A 172 -28.11 -1.24 0.83
C GLU A 172 -29.27 -0.24 0.77
N GLU A 173 -30.35 -0.47 1.54
CA GLU A 173 -31.51 0.42 1.60
C GLU A 173 -31.12 1.85 2.05
N ILE A 174 -30.31 1.96 3.11
CA ILE A 174 -29.83 3.24 3.64
C ILE A 174 -29.01 4.00 2.59
N LEU A 175 -28.08 3.30 1.93
CA LEU A 175 -27.18 3.90 0.96
C LEU A 175 -27.92 4.30 -0.33
N ARG A 176 -28.87 3.49 -0.83
CA ARG A 176 -29.67 3.83 -2.01
C ARG A 176 -30.49 5.09 -1.80
N LYS A 177 -31.20 5.19 -0.68
CA LYS A 177 -32.00 6.38 -0.37
C LYS A 177 -31.14 7.65 -0.29
N SER A 178 -29.95 7.56 0.29
CA SER A 178 -29.02 8.70 0.36
C SER A 178 -28.60 9.23 -1.02
N ILE A 179 -28.55 8.36 -2.03
CA ILE A 179 -28.21 8.73 -3.42
C ILE A 179 -29.41 9.32 -4.14
N GLU A 180 -30.61 8.80 -3.92
CA GLU A 180 -31.84 9.36 -4.49
C GLU A 180 -32.09 10.79 -4.02
N GLU A 181 -31.81 11.08 -2.74
CA GLU A 181 -31.92 12.42 -2.15
C GLU A 181 -30.80 13.37 -2.62
N THR A 182 -29.61 12.82 -2.88
CA THR A 182 -28.46 13.56 -3.41
C THR A 182 -28.56 13.63 -4.92
N GLN A 183 -29.32 14.60 -5.45
CA GLN A 183 -29.39 14.87 -6.89
C GLN A 183 -27.97 14.84 -7.49
N GLN A 184 -27.74 13.90 -8.40
CA GLN A 184 -26.50 13.38 -9.02
C GLN A 184 -25.27 14.29 -9.27
N LYS A 185 -25.30 15.60 -9.00
CA LYS A 185 -24.25 16.54 -9.38
C LYS A 185 -23.03 16.58 -8.46
N ASP A 186 -23.14 16.25 -7.17
CA ASP A 186 -22.00 16.33 -6.23
C ASP A 186 -22.01 15.24 -5.14
N ALA A 187 -22.03 13.96 -5.54
CA ALA A 187 -21.91 12.83 -4.60
C ALA A 187 -20.67 12.93 -3.68
N ILE A 188 -19.62 13.63 -4.08
CA ILE A 188 -18.34 13.65 -3.38
C ILE A 188 -18.32 14.60 -2.18
N ASN A 189 -19.10 15.69 -2.21
CA ASN A 189 -19.29 16.59 -1.08
C ASN A 189 -20.49 16.20 -0.20
N SER A 190 -21.25 15.20 -0.64
CA SER A 190 -22.44 14.75 0.06
C SER A 190 -22.02 13.83 1.22
N ASN A 191 -22.59 14.10 2.39
CA ASN A 191 -22.31 13.32 3.59
C ASN A 191 -23.08 12.00 3.49
N PHE A 192 -22.44 10.97 2.93
CA PHE A 192 -23.00 9.63 2.93
C PHE A 192 -23.12 9.11 4.37
N PRO A 193 -24.20 8.39 4.70
CA PRO A 193 -24.33 7.73 5.99
C PRO A 193 -23.22 6.69 6.15
N ILE A 194 -22.77 6.51 7.38
CA ILE A 194 -21.73 5.52 7.69
C ILE A 194 -22.39 4.32 8.35
N CYS A 195 -22.21 3.16 7.74
CA CYS A 195 -22.75 1.90 8.21
C CYS A 195 -21.62 1.00 8.74
N ILE A 196 -21.78 0.53 9.96
CA ILE A 196 -20.91 -0.45 10.61
C ILE A 196 -21.69 -1.77 10.70
N LEU A 197 -21.19 -2.79 10.00
CA LEU A 197 -21.66 -4.16 10.11
C LEU A 197 -21.03 -4.81 11.34
N PHE A 198 -21.86 -5.31 12.25
CA PHE A 198 -21.43 -5.96 13.49
C PHE A 198 -21.62 -7.48 13.34
N THR A 199 -20.57 -8.27 13.54
CA THR A 199 -20.58 -9.71 13.19
C THR A 199 -19.71 -10.56 14.12
N HIS A 200 -20.12 -11.80 14.42
CA HIS A 200 -19.30 -12.80 15.14
C HIS A 200 -18.30 -13.53 14.21
N LYS A 201 -18.50 -13.45 12.89
CA LYS A 201 -17.73 -14.23 11.88
C LYS A 201 -16.26 -13.85 11.71
N CYS A 202 -15.72 -12.92 12.51
CA CYS A 202 -14.31 -12.55 12.43
C CYS A 202 -13.70 -12.72 13.83
N GLN A 203 -12.94 -13.80 14.06
CA GLN A 203 -12.32 -14.09 15.36
C GLN A 203 -11.14 -13.14 15.62
N ASP A 204 -11.43 -11.87 15.92
CA ASP A 204 -10.51 -10.76 16.21
C ASP A 204 -9.41 -10.44 15.18
N ASN A 205 -9.29 -11.23 14.11
CA ASN A 205 -8.31 -11.09 13.04
C ASN A 205 -8.59 -9.86 12.16
N GLU A 206 -7.66 -8.89 12.14
CA GLU A 206 -7.78 -7.67 11.35
C GLU A 206 -7.82 -7.93 9.83
N GLU A 207 -7.12 -8.96 9.34
CA GLU A 207 -7.12 -9.31 7.91
C GLU A 207 -8.48 -9.87 7.46
N GLU A 208 -9.11 -10.68 8.31
CA GLU A 208 -10.43 -11.24 8.05
C GLU A 208 -11.52 -10.17 8.10
N VAL A 209 -11.45 -9.25 9.07
CA VAL A 209 -12.32 -8.07 9.14
C VAL A 209 -12.18 -7.21 7.87
N GLU A 210 -10.95 -6.97 7.41
CA GLU A 210 -10.72 -6.19 6.19
C GLU A 210 -11.17 -6.92 4.93
N LYS A 211 -11.04 -8.26 4.88
CA LYS A 211 -11.53 -9.09 3.77
C LYS A 211 -13.05 -9.01 3.67
N ILE A 212 -13.77 -9.26 4.76
CA ILE A 212 -15.24 -9.18 4.78
C ILE A 212 -15.71 -7.77 4.40
N ARG A 213 -15.03 -6.73 4.89
CA ARG A 213 -15.34 -5.35 4.49
C ARG A 213 -15.15 -5.12 2.99
N LYS A 214 -14.07 -5.64 2.40
CA LYS A 214 -13.80 -5.53 0.95
C LYS A 214 -14.85 -6.27 0.13
N ASP A 215 -15.24 -7.46 0.56
CA ASP A 215 -16.26 -8.28 -0.11
C ASP A 215 -17.63 -7.58 -0.06
N THR A 216 -18.09 -7.16 1.13
CA THR A 216 -19.35 -6.40 1.28
C THR A 216 -19.35 -5.09 0.48
N TYR A 217 -18.23 -4.36 0.48
CA TYR A 217 -18.12 -3.15 -0.33
C TYR A 217 -18.16 -3.44 -1.84
N SER A 218 -17.54 -4.54 -2.29
CA SER A 218 -17.55 -4.96 -3.70
C SER A 218 -18.96 -5.28 -4.17
N ASP A 219 -19.72 -6.04 -3.38
CA ASP A 219 -21.11 -6.40 -3.68
C ASP A 219 -21.99 -5.15 -3.79
N LEU A 220 -21.90 -4.25 -2.80
CA LEU A 220 -22.64 -2.99 -2.79
C LEU A 220 -22.23 -2.05 -3.93
N LYS A 221 -20.95 -2.00 -4.30
CA LYS A 221 -20.47 -1.18 -5.42
C LYS A 221 -20.99 -1.69 -6.77
N GLY A 222 -21.20 -2.99 -6.93
CA GLY A 222 -21.84 -3.57 -8.12
C GLY A 222 -23.30 -3.10 -8.29
N LEU A 223 -23.96 -2.82 -7.18
CA LEU A 223 -25.36 -2.39 -7.10
C LEU A 223 -25.53 -0.86 -7.08
N ILE A 224 -24.52 -0.15 -6.59
CA ILE A 224 -24.52 1.29 -6.35
C ILE A 224 -23.27 1.92 -6.99
N PRO A 225 -23.40 2.53 -8.19
CA PRO A 225 -22.30 3.24 -8.83
C PRO A 225 -21.79 4.42 -7.99
N ASN A 226 -20.47 4.65 -7.99
CA ASN A 226 -19.81 5.74 -7.27
C ASN A 226 -19.92 5.72 -5.73
N LEU A 227 -20.23 4.57 -5.12
CA LEU A 227 -20.24 4.42 -3.67
C LEU A 227 -18.86 4.74 -3.06
N PRO A 228 -18.76 5.64 -2.05
CA PRO A 228 -17.49 5.89 -1.37
C PRO A 228 -17.08 4.73 -0.46
N SER A 229 -15.79 4.39 -0.43
CA SER A 229 -15.24 3.26 0.35
C SER A 229 -15.34 3.41 1.87
N TYR A 230 -15.66 4.60 2.38
CA TYR A 230 -15.79 4.86 3.81
C TYR A 230 -17.19 4.56 4.36
N CYS A 231 -18.19 4.32 3.51
CA CYS A 231 -19.57 4.17 3.96
C CYS A 231 -19.83 2.82 4.64
N VAL A 232 -18.91 1.86 4.50
CA VAL A 232 -19.05 0.51 5.04
C VAL A 232 -17.81 0.15 5.86
N GLN A 233 -18.03 -0.23 7.11
CA GLN A 233 -17.04 -0.78 8.01
C GLN A 233 -17.56 -2.06 8.65
N VAL A 234 -16.64 -2.93 9.08
CA VAL A 234 -16.97 -4.18 9.77
C VAL A 234 -16.31 -4.13 11.15
N LEU A 235 -17.05 -4.52 12.18
CA LEU A 235 -16.55 -4.73 13.54
C LEU A 235 -16.92 -6.13 14.00
N SER A 236 -15.96 -6.80 14.64
CA SER A 236 -16.24 -8.08 15.29
C SER A 236 -16.93 -7.86 16.63
N LYS A 237 -17.96 -8.67 16.90
CA LYS A 237 -18.66 -8.71 18.18
C LYS A 237 -17.81 -9.31 19.30
N SER A 238 -16.89 -10.25 18.99
CA SER A 238 -16.00 -10.86 19.98
C SER A 238 -15.07 -9.83 20.65
N LYS A 239 -14.68 -8.75 19.94
CA LYS A 239 -13.96 -7.59 20.52
C LYS A 239 -14.73 -6.90 21.66
N PHE A 240 -16.04 -7.08 21.76
CA PHE A 240 -16.87 -6.40 22.75
C PHE A 240 -17.46 -7.35 23.80
N ALA A 241 -17.09 -8.63 23.78
CA ALA A 241 -17.57 -9.63 24.74
C ALA A 241 -17.19 -9.30 26.19
N GLN A 242 -16.08 -8.59 26.41
CA GLN A 242 -15.62 -8.18 27.74
C GLN A 242 -15.99 -6.71 28.03
N PRO A 243 -16.84 -6.44 29.04
CA PRO A 243 -17.32 -5.09 29.37
C PRO A 243 -16.21 -4.06 29.60
N GLU A 244 -15.09 -4.47 30.19
CA GLU A 244 -13.95 -3.60 30.50
C GLU A 244 -13.17 -3.14 29.24
N LYS A 245 -13.26 -3.89 28.14
CA LYS A 245 -12.52 -3.62 26.88
C LYS A 245 -13.34 -2.85 25.84
N VAL A 246 -14.62 -2.58 26.11
CA VAL A 246 -15.52 -1.87 25.19
C VAL A 246 -14.93 -0.52 24.78
N LYS A 247 -14.48 0.29 25.75
CA LYS A 247 -13.86 1.60 25.48
C LYS A 247 -12.55 1.49 24.71
N THR A 248 -11.70 0.52 25.07
CA THR A 248 -10.40 0.31 24.43
C THR A 248 -10.52 -0.19 22.99
N ASN A 249 -11.63 -0.84 22.63
CA ASN A 249 -11.88 -1.38 21.29
C ASN A 249 -12.74 -0.46 20.41
N LEU A 250 -13.65 0.31 21.01
CA LEU A 250 -14.47 1.28 20.30
C LEU A 250 -13.67 2.47 19.77
N ILE A 251 -12.73 3.00 20.55
CA ILE A 251 -11.93 4.18 20.16
C ILE A 251 -11.09 3.91 18.89
N PRO A 252 -10.35 2.79 18.78
CA PRO A 252 -9.65 2.41 17.54
C PRO A 252 -10.59 2.19 16.34
N ALA A 253 -11.79 1.66 16.57
CA ALA A 253 -12.80 1.47 15.52
C ALA A 253 -13.25 2.82 14.93
N LEU A 254 -13.62 3.77 15.80
CA LEU A 254 -14.00 5.14 15.41
C LEU A 254 -12.83 5.91 14.77
N LYS A 255 -11.59 5.68 15.24
CA LYS A 255 -10.39 6.23 14.60
C LYS A 255 -10.24 5.72 13.17
N THR A 256 -10.39 4.42 12.97
CA THR A 256 -10.28 3.78 11.66
C THR A 256 -11.31 4.35 10.68
N LEU A 257 -12.54 4.52 11.15
CA LEU A 257 -13.64 5.16 10.42
C LEU A 257 -13.27 6.56 9.96
N LEU A 258 -12.78 7.39 10.88
CA LEU A 258 -12.41 8.78 10.57
C LEU A 258 -11.24 8.85 9.57
N VAL A 259 -10.21 8.03 9.78
CA VAL A 259 -9.06 7.96 8.87
C VAL A 259 -9.52 7.59 7.47
N ARG A 260 -10.35 6.54 7.34
CA ARG A 260 -10.88 6.11 6.03
C ARG A 260 -11.73 7.19 5.38
N ARG A 261 -12.67 7.79 6.11
CA ARG A 261 -13.51 8.87 5.56
C ARG A 261 -12.69 10.05 5.08
N THR A 262 -11.70 10.47 5.87
CA THR A 262 -10.82 11.58 5.54
C THR A 262 -9.97 11.26 4.30
N LEU A 263 -9.30 10.11 4.29
CA LEU A 263 -8.45 9.69 3.15
C LEU A 263 -9.27 9.53 1.87
N THR A 264 -10.47 8.96 1.96
CA THR A 264 -11.33 8.79 0.80
C THR A 264 -11.85 10.13 0.28
N LYS A 265 -12.29 11.06 1.15
CA LYS A 265 -12.66 12.43 0.74
C LYS A 265 -11.49 13.15 0.07
N MET A 266 -10.29 13.05 0.64
CA MET A 266 -9.08 13.61 0.07
C MET A 266 -8.76 13.00 -1.30
N ALA A 267 -8.79 11.67 -1.43
CA ALA A 267 -8.51 10.97 -2.67
C ALA A 267 -9.50 11.34 -3.80
N TYR A 268 -10.80 11.43 -3.50
CA TYR A 268 -11.80 11.85 -4.49
C TYR A 268 -11.66 13.34 -4.87
N SER A 269 -11.39 14.21 -3.89
CA SER A 269 -11.12 15.63 -4.18
C SER A 269 -9.88 15.78 -5.08
N LEU A 270 -8.80 15.07 -4.78
CA LEU A 270 -7.60 15.02 -5.63
C LEU A 270 -7.93 14.49 -7.02
N LYS A 271 -8.66 13.38 -7.14
CA LYS A 271 -9.05 12.79 -8.43
C LYS A 271 -9.81 13.78 -9.32
N ASN A 272 -10.84 14.44 -8.78
CA ASN A 272 -11.65 15.37 -9.57
C ASN A 272 -10.85 16.57 -10.05
N ASN A 273 -10.00 17.12 -9.18
CA ASN A 273 -9.16 18.25 -9.54
C ASN A 273 -8.05 17.85 -10.51
N LEU A 274 -7.48 16.64 -10.38
CA LEU A 274 -6.56 16.09 -11.38
C LEU A 274 -7.24 15.90 -12.73
N ASN A 275 -8.48 15.41 -12.77
CA ASN A 275 -9.24 15.30 -14.02
C ASN A 275 -9.51 16.67 -14.66
N LYS A 276 -9.93 17.65 -13.86
CA LYS A 276 -10.10 19.03 -14.33
C LYS A 276 -8.79 19.60 -14.85
N ASN A 277 -7.69 19.37 -14.13
CA ASN A 277 -6.36 19.81 -14.52
C ASN A 277 -5.89 19.17 -15.83
N ILE A 278 -6.10 17.87 -16.03
CA ILE A 278 -5.77 17.23 -17.31
C ILE A 278 -6.50 17.93 -18.45
N ASN A 279 -7.78 18.31 -18.25
CA ASN A 279 -8.51 19.09 -19.24
C ASN A 279 -7.92 20.51 -19.40
N ASP A 280 -7.60 21.21 -18.30
CA ASP A 280 -7.01 22.54 -18.33
C ASP A 280 -5.62 22.56 -19.02
N ILE A 281 -4.77 21.54 -18.80
CA ILE A 281 -3.49 21.35 -19.52
C ILE A 281 -3.74 21.07 -20.99
N THR A 282 -4.70 20.20 -21.28
CA THR A 282 -5.06 19.86 -22.66
C THR A 282 -5.51 21.11 -23.40
N ASP A 283 -6.37 21.91 -22.79
CA ASP A 283 -6.82 23.19 -23.32
C ASP A 283 -5.65 24.18 -23.45
N LEU A 284 -4.76 24.25 -22.46
CA LEU A 284 -3.57 25.11 -22.54
C LEU A 284 -2.66 24.68 -23.70
N LEU A 285 -2.39 23.40 -23.89
CA LEU A 285 -1.55 22.90 -24.97
C LEU A 285 -2.23 23.08 -26.34
N ILE A 286 -3.54 22.88 -26.44
CA ILE A 286 -4.30 23.11 -27.68
C ILE A 286 -4.33 24.59 -28.05
N ASN A 287 -4.49 25.48 -27.06
CA ASN A 287 -4.65 26.92 -27.27
C ASN A 287 -3.33 27.71 -27.19
N SER A 288 -2.22 27.06 -26.82
CA SER A 288 -0.90 27.69 -26.83
C SER A 288 -0.47 27.99 -28.26
N ASN A 289 0.34 29.04 -28.42
CA ASN A 289 0.91 29.38 -29.72
C ASN A 289 1.74 28.21 -30.24
N ILE A 290 1.39 27.70 -31.42
CA ILE A 290 2.05 26.56 -32.06
C ILE A 290 3.56 26.79 -32.23
N HIS A 291 3.99 28.02 -32.49
CA HIS A 291 5.41 28.36 -32.65
C HIS A 291 6.16 28.36 -31.31
N GLU A 292 5.52 28.77 -30.22
CA GLU A 292 6.11 28.71 -28.88
C GLU A 292 6.23 27.26 -28.39
N LEU A 293 5.20 26.45 -28.63
CA LEU A 293 5.26 25.01 -28.37
C LEU A 293 6.34 24.32 -29.21
N GLU A 294 6.48 24.69 -30.49
CA GLU A 294 7.51 24.14 -31.36
C GLU A 294 8.91 24.50 -30.85
N ASP A 295 9.15 25.76 -30.47
CA ASP A 295 10.44 26.21 -29.94
C ASP A 295 10.76 25.60 -28.57
N VAL A 296 9.76 25.47 -27.68
CA VAL A 296 9.95 24.84 -26.38
C VAL A 296 10.20 23.35 -26.55
N ILE A 297 9.33 22.63 -27.27
CA ILE A 297 9.38 21.16 -27.37
C ILE A 297 10.54 20.70 -28.25
N PHE A 298 10.73 21.31 -29.42
CA PHE A 298 11.74 20.85 -30.38
C PHE A 298 12.97 21.76 -30.40
N GLY A 299 12.83 23.06 -30.14
CA GLY A 299 13.97 23.99 -30.16
C GLY A 299 14.96 23.74 -29.01
N SER A 300 14.45 23.52 -27.80
CA SER A 300 15.28 23.27 -26.60
C SER A 300 15.90 21.87 -26.58
N THR A 301 15.15 20.82 -26.94
CA THR A 301 15.64 19.43 -27.01
C THR A 301 16.80 19.28 -27.98
N ASN A 302 16.70 19.94 -29.14
CA ASN A 302 17.78 19.99 -30.12
C ASN A 302 19.06 20.64 -29.57
N LYS A 303 18.94 21.72 -28.79
CA LYS A 303 20.12 22.43 -28.24
C LYS A 303 20.77 21.65 -27.10
N GLU A 304 19.97 21.13 -26.19
CA GLU A 304 20.44 20.56 -24.92
C GLU A 304 20.61 19.03 -24.96
N GLY A 305 20.04 18.35 -25.95
CA GLY A 305 20.12 16.90 -26.10
C GLY A 305 19.20 16.12 -25.16
N VAL A 306 18.12 16.75 -24.72
CA VAL A 306 17.05 16.16 -23.90
C VAL A 306 16.02 15.51 -24.82
N SER A 307 15.40 14.40 -24.38
CA SER A 307 14.34 13.74 -25.14
C SER A 307 13.06 14.59 -25.18
N GLU A 308 12.39 14.67 -26.33
CA GLU A 308 11.08 15.31 -26.46
C GLU A 308 10.04 14.68 -25.52
N LEU A 309 10.09 13.37 -25.34
CA LEU A 309 9.18 12.66 -24.42
C LEU A 309 9.41 13.06 -22.96
N GLU A 310 10.67 13.23 -22.58
CA GLU A 310 11.05 13.65 -21.22
C GLU A 310 10.62 15.10 -20.96
N LEU A 311 10.70 15.96 -21.99
CA LEU A 311 10.24 17.33 -21.88
C LEU A 311 8.71 17.41 -21.77
N LEU A 312 7.98 16.61 -22.56
CA LEU A 312 6.52 16.51 -22.44
C LEU A 312 6.13 16.04 -21.03
N ASP A 313 6.74 14.96 -20.57
CA ASP A 313 6.54 14.45 -19.21
C ASP A 313 6.79 15.53 -18.15
N ARG A 314 7.90 16.27 -18.28
CA ARG A 314 8.24 17.39 -17.39
C ARG A 314 7.19 18.51 -17.41
N ILE A 315 6.65 18.86 -18.57
CA ILE A 315 5.59 19.89 -18.69
C ILE A 315 4.34 19.44 -17.93
N TYR A 316 3.90 18.20 -18.14
CA TYR A 316 2.76 17.62 -17.41
C TYR A 316 3.01 17.61 -15.91
N HIS A 317 4.17 17.11 -15.45
CA HIS A 317 4.52 17.05 -14.04
C HIS A 317 4.60 18.42 -13.36
N LEU A 318 5.20 19.43 -14.02
CA LEU A 318 5.27 20.79 -13.47
C LEU A 318 3.88 21.39 -13.26
N HIS A 319 2.98 21.22 -14.24
CA HIS A 319 1.63 21.73 -14.14
C HIS A 319 0.81 20.95 -13.08
N GLN A 320 0.92 19.62 -13.06
CA GLN A 320 0.31 18.80 -12.02
C GLN A 320 0.76 19.23 -10.62
N ARG A 321 2.07 19.42 -10.40
CA ARG A 321 2.62 19.85 -9.11
C ARG A 321 2.08 21.21 -8.69
N LYS A 322 2.00 22.18 -9.62
CA LYS A 322 1.47 23.51 -9.35
C LYS A 322 0.02 23.44 -8.86
N VAL A 323 -0.85 22.76 -9.61
CA VAL A 323 -2.28 22.65 -9.26
C VAL A 323 -2.48 21.86 -7.98
N LEU A 324 -1.72 20.78 -7.76
CA LEU A 324 -1.76 20.03 -6.49
C LEU A 324 -1.37 20.93 -5.30
N SER A 325 -0.34 21.77 -5.47
CA SER A 325 0.10 22.71 -4.42
C SER A 325 -0.96 23.78 -4.15
N GLU A 326 -1.55 24.34 -5.22
CA GLU A 326 -2.65 25.29 -5.13
C GLU A 326 -3.85 24.66 -4.41
N LEU A 327 -4.26 23.45 -4.80
CA LEU A 327 -5.35 22.70 -4.17
C LEU A 327 -5.11 22.49 -2.68
N ILE A 328 -3.91 22.06 -2.28
CA ILE A 328 -3.57 21.88 -0.86
C ILE A 328 -3.70 23.21 -0.13
N SER A 329 -3.30 24.32 -0.75
CA SER A 329 -3.35 25.65 -0.15
C SER A 329 -4.76 26.29 -0.12
N THR A 330 -5.62 25.99 -1.10
CA THR A 330 -6.93 26.63 -1.27
C THR A 330 -8.09 25.76 -0.84
N THR A 331 -7.88 24.47 -0.56
CA THR A 331 -8.93 23.59 -0.05
C THR A 331 -8.97 23.69 1.47
N PRO A 332 -9.90 24.48 2.06
CA PRO A 332 -9.91 24.75 3.50
C PRO A 332 -10.02 23.47 4.35
N ASN A 333 -10.56 22.39 3.80
CA ASN A 333 -10.80 21.16 4.56
C ASN A 333 -9.61 20.19 4.62
N ILE A 334 -8.70 20.16 3.63
CA ILE A 334 -7.64 19.14 3.61
C ILE A 334 -6.62 19.37 4.72
N ILE A 335 -6.15 20.60 4.89
CA ILE A 335 -5.20 20.95 5.96
C ILE A 335 -5.85 20.74 7.33
N GLU A 336 -7.09 21.20 7.50
CA GLU A 336 -7.84 20.99 8.75
C GLU A 336 -8.03 19.50 9.05
N ASP A 337 -8.37 18.68 8.06
CA ASP A 337 -8.57 17.25 8.24
C ASP A 337 -7.25 16.53 8.55
N ILE A 338 -6.13 16.93 7.93
CA ILE A 338 -4.79 16.44 8.30
C ILE A 338 -4.45 16.81 9.75
N ILE A 339 -4.75 18.05 10.17
CA ILE A 339 -4.56 18.51 11.55
C ILE A 339 -5.42 17.68 12.51
N LYS A 340 -6.70 17.44 12.20
CA LYS A 340 -7.61 16.60 12.99
C LYS A 340 -7.04 15.19 13.13
N LEU A 341 -6.58 14.57 12.04
CA LEU A 341 -5.98 13.23 12.06
C LEU A 341 -4.70 13.18 12.89
N ARG A 342 -3.83 14.21 12.80
CA ARG A 342 -2.61 14.30 13.59
C ARG A 342 -2.91 14.43 15.08
N ASN A 343 -3.82 15.33 15.45
CA ASN A 343 -4.23 15.53 16.85
C ASN A 343 -4.80 14.24 17.47
N ILE A 344 -5.58 13.49 16.71
CA ILE A 344 -6.14 12.21 17.14
C ILE A 344 -5.04 11.16 17.30
N ARG A 345 -4.08 11.11 16.38
CA ARG A 345 -2.93 10.22 16.49
C ARG A 345 -2.11 10.50 17.74
N GLU A 346 -1.68 11.74 17.95
CA GLU A 346 -0.89 12.16 19.11
C GLU A 346 -1.62 11.88 20.44
N SER A 347 -2.93 12.09 20.46
CA SER A 347 -3.77 11.84 21.63
C SER A 347 -3.91 10.36 22.00
N LEU A 348 -3.65 9.44 21.07
CA LEU A 348 -3.78 7.99 21.25
C LEU A 348 -2.44 7.28 21.50
N GLU A 349 -1.33 7.86 21.04
CA GLU A 349 0.03 7.31 21.26
C GLU A 349 0.43 7.28 22.75
N GLY A 350 -0.27 8.00 23.62
CA GLY A 350 -0.07 7.94 25.08
C GLY A 350 -0.61 6.68 25.78
N ASN A 351 -1.47 5.87 25.13
CA ASN A 351 -2.23 4.80 25.80
C ASN A 351 -2.18 3.43 25.11
N ILE A 352 -1.42 3.25 24.03
CA ILE A 352 -1.33 1.98 23.31
C ILE A 352 0.13 1.54 23.30
N SER A 353 0.49 0.64 24.22
CA SER A 353 1.66 -0.22 24.04
C SER A 353 1.49 -0.89 22.67
N THR A 354 2.28 -0.48 21.69
CA THR A 354 2.36 -1.11 20.38
C THR A 354 3.05 -2.47 20.53
N THR A 355 2.36 -3.41 21.16
CA THR A 355 2.67 -4.84 21.16
C THR A 355 1.70 -5.51 20.20
N SER A 356 1.87 -5.23 18.90
CA SER A 356 1.53 -6.19 17.85
C SER A 356 2.57 -6.04 16.75
N SER A 357 3.60 -6.88 16.84
CA SER A 357 4.52 -7.18 15.74
C SER A 357 3.86 -8.08 14.70
N GLU A 358 2.59 -7.83 14.40
CA GLU A 358 1.89 -8.48 13.29
C GLU A 358 2.27 -7.74 12.02
N SER A 359 2.70 -8.51 11.03
CA SER A 359 3.27 -8.05 9.77
C SER A 359 2.25 -7.27 8.96
N LYS A 360 2.07 -5.98 9.27
CA LYS A 360 1.36 -5.06 8.37
C LYS A 360 1.97 -5.20 6.98
N SER A 361 1.16 -5.65 6.01
CA SER A 361 1.59 -5.81 4.63
C SER A 361 1.75 -4.42 4.00
N TYR A 362 2.99 -4.00 3.77
CA TYR A 362 3.32 -2.75 3.06
C TYR A 362 3.57 -3.01 1.57
N ALA A 363 3.12 -4.15 1.03
CA ALA A 363 3.51 -4.61 -0.30
C ALA A 363 3.25 -3.57 -1.41
N GLU A 364 2.07 -2.94 -1.40
CA GLU A 364 1.69 -1.91 -2.37
C GLU A 364 2.59 -0.67 -2.27
N PHE A 365 2.84 -0.16 -1.07
CA PHE A 365 3.72 1.00 -0.85
C PHE A 365 5.19 0.68 -1.13
N ILE A 366 5.64 -0.55 -0.88
CA ILE A 366 6.98 -1.02 -1.26
C ILE A 366 7.10 -1.06 -2.79
N ALA A 367 6.08 -1.53 -3.50
CA ALA A 367 6.05 -1.53 -4.95
C ALA A 367 6.11 -0.10 -5.52
N MET A 368 5.32 0.83 -4.98
CA MET A 368 5.38 2.25 -5.34
C MET A 368 6.77 2.85 -5.07
N ARG A 369 7.37 2.54 -3.91
CA ARG A 369 8.72 3.01 -3.57
C ARG A 369 9.76 2.47 -4.54
N ARG A 370 9.63 1.24 -5.02
CA ARG A 370 10.55 0.70 -6.05
C ARG A 370 10.44 1.44 -7.37
N GLN A 371 9.25 1.85 -7.76
CA GLN A 371 9.04 2.68 -8.97
C GLN A 371 9.64 4.08 -8.84
N GLU A 372 9.79 4.60 -7.62
CA GLU A 372 10.51 5.86 -7.38
C GLU A 372 12.03 5.72 -7.53
N VAL A 373 12.58 4.54 -7.19
CA VAL A 373 14.03 4.28 -7.24
C VAL A 373 14.48 3.80 -8.62
N TRP A 374 13.64 3.01 -9.31
CA TRP A 374 14.03 2.30 -10.53
C TRP A 374 13.01 2.47 -11.67
N THR A 375 13.53 2.70 -12.88
CA THR A 375 12.78 2.52 -14.13
C THR A 375 13.17 1.19 -14.78
N ASN A 376 12.16 0.39 -15.15
CA ASN A 376 12.33 -0.96 -15.69
C ASN A 376 12.85 -0.96 -17.14
N GLU A 377 13.50 -2.07 -17.55
CA GLU A 377 13.99 -2.28 -18.93
C GLU A 377 12.91 -2.07 -20.01
N ASP A 378 11.68 -2.54 -19.73
CA ASP A 378 10.55 -2.42 -20.65
C ASP A 378 10.25 -0.97 -21.02
N ILE A 379 10.41 -0.04 -20.09
CA ILE A 379 10.12 1.38 -20.34
C ILE A 379 11.30 1.97 -21.09
N ILE A 380 12.50 1.92 -20.51
CA ILE A 380 13.68 2.62 -21.07
C ILE A 380 14.04 2.16 -22.49
N ASN A 381 13.86 0.87 -22.80
CA ASN A 381 14.26 0.32 -24.10
C ASN A 381 13.15 0.46 -25.16
N LYS A 382 11.86 0.28 -24.83
CA LYS A 382 10.75 0.42 -25.81
C LYS A 382 10.59 1.84 -26.34
N ILE A 383 10.86 2.84 -25.49
CA ILE A 383 10.86 4.24 -25.93
C ILE A 383 12.27 4.73 -26.33
N HIS A 384 13.24 3.82 -26.48
CA HIS A 384 14.59 4.11 -26.97
C HIS A 384 15.28 5.28 -26.25
N MET A 385 15.12 5.38 -24.91
CA MET A 385 15.67 6.48 -24.12
C MET A 385 17.18 6.60 -24.36
N PRO A 386 17.73 7.83 -24.45
CA PRO A 386 19.17 8.02 -24.50
C PRO A 386 19.89 7.37 -23.31
N ILE A 387 21.17 7.06 -23.53
CA ILE A 387 22.04 6.67 -22.44
C ILE A 387 22.19 7.84 -21.45
N SER A 388 21.99 7.56 -20.18
CA SER A 388 21.91 8.54 -19.10
C SER A 388 22.63 8.04 -17.83
N ASN A 389 23.05 8.97 -16.97
CA ASN A 389 23.63 8.63 -15.68
C ASN A 389 22.66 7.76 -14.87
N GLY A 390 23.17 6.72 -14.21
CA GLY A 390 22.33 5.77 -13.47
C GLY A 390 21.81 4.59 -14.29
N ASP A 391 22.02 4.55 -15.61
CA ASP A 391 21.72 3.36 -16.41
C ASP A 391 22.47 2.13 -15.91
N ILE A 392 21.76 1.00 -15.80
CA ILE A 392 22.31 -0.28 -15.37
C ILE A 392 22.47 -1.20 -16.58
N PHE A 393 23.67 -1.73 -16.72
CA PHE A 393 24.06 -2.65 -17.77
C PHE A 393 24.42 -4.01 -17.17
N LYS A 394 23.88 -5.08 -17.73
CA LYS A 394 24.31 -6.44 -17.49
C LYS A 394 25.43 -6.79 -18.48
N ILE A 395 26.58 -7.22 -17.96
CA ILE A 395 27.74 -7.67 -18.73
C ILE A 395 28.13 -9.06 -18.22
N GLY A 396 27.86 -10.09 -19.04
CA GLY A 396 27.86 -11.47 -18.53
C GLY A 396 26.81 -11.63 -17.43
N GLU A 397 27.19 -12.13 -16.25
CA GLU A 397 26.28 -12.26 -15.11
C GLU A 397 26.32 -11.09 -14.11
N SER A 398 27.20 -10.11 -14.33
CA SER A 398 27.39 -8.98 -13.41
C SER A 398 26.66 -7.72 -13.90
N GLU A 399 26.19 -6.92 -12.95
CA GLU A 399 25.54 -5.63 -13.23
C GLU A 399 26.50 -4.47 -12.95
N TYR A 400 26.37 -3.42 -13.76
CA TYR A 400 27.21 -2.23 -13.71
C TYR A 400 26.35 -0.98 -13.85
N ILE A 401 26.59 0.02 -13.00
CA ILE A 401 25.95 1.34 -13.09
C ILE A 401 26.83 2.30 -13.90
N LEU A 402 26.22 3.04 -14.80
CA LEU A 402 26.86 4.12 -15.55
C LEU A 402 26.97 5.37 -14.69
N ILE A 403 28.21 5.83 -14.54
CA ILE A 403 28.58 7.03 -13.80
C ILE A 403 29.18 8.01 -14.80
N ALA A 404 28.43 9.07 -15.10
CA ALA A 404 28.89 10.13 -15.97
C ALA A 404 28.11 11.43 -15.73
N GLN A 405 28.72 12.57 -16.05
CA GLN A 405 28.03 13.84 -15.96
C GLN A 405 26.96 13.92 -17.07
N PRO A 406 25.66 14.12 -16.73
CA PRO A 406 24.58 14.11 -17.72
C PRO A 406 24.81 15.07 -18.90
N CYS A 407 25.32 16.27 -18.62
CA CYS A 407 25.58 17.29 -19.65
C CYS A 407 26.70 16.94 -20.64
N GLU A 408 27.57 15.98 -20.29
CA GLU A 408 28.70 15.57 -21.13
C GLU A 408 28.33 14.43 -22.08
N ILE A 409 27.42 13.55 -21.65
CA ILE A 409 27.00 12.35 -22.39
C ILE A 409 25.75 12.58 -23.26
N ALA A 410 24.98 13.64 -22.97
CA ALA A 410 23.79 14.02 -23.73
C ALA A 410 24.09 14.22 -25.22
N ILE A 411 23.23 13.67 -26.08
CA ILE A 411 23.37 13.73 -27.54
C ILE A 411 22.67 14.97 -28.08
N ARG A 412 23.42 15.92 -28.63
CA ARG A 412 22.89 17.19 -29.16
C ARG A 412 22.37 17.06 -30.59
N ARG A 413 21.76 18.12 -31.15
CA ARG A 413 21.23 18.17 -32.54
C ARG A 413 22.16 17.67 -33.64
N ASN A 414 23.48 17.71 -33.44
CA ASN A 414 24.46 17.24 -34.42
C ASN A 414 24.79 15.74 -34.29
N GLY A 415 24.14 15.01 -33.39
CA GLY A 415 24.44 13.60 -33.09
C GLY A 415 25.73 13.41 -32.29
N LYS A 416 26.29 14.49 -31.73
CA LYS A 416 27.53 14.47 -30.95
C LYS A 416 27.26 14.77 -29.49
N ARG A 417 28.18 14.30 -28.66
CA ARG A 417 28.29 14.56 -27.22
C ARG A 417 29.63 15.22 -26.93
N LYS A 418 29.88 15.62 -25.67
CA LYS A 418 31.13 16.26 -25.27
C LYS A 418 32.25 15.24 -25.04
N THR A 419 31.90 14.05 -24.56
CA THR A 419 32.82 12.93 -24.31
C THR A 419 32.20 11.62 -24.77
N ASP A 420 32.99 10.75 -25.40
CA ASP A 420 32.58 9.38 -25.75
C ASP A 420 33.02 8.37 -24.68
N ILE A 421 33.60 8.83 -23.57
CA ILE A 421 34.11 7.99 -22.49
C ILE A 421 33.31 8.24 -21.23
N ALA A 422 32.86 7.17 -20.58
CA ALA A 422 32.19 7.16 -19.29
C ALA A 422 32.77 6.08 -18.38
N ILE A 423 32.25 5.98 -17.16
CA ILE A 423 32.68 4.99 -16.17
C ILE A 423 31.54 4.01 -15.89
N LEU A 424 31.87 2.72 -15.87
CA LEU A 424 31.00 1.67 -15.33
C LEU A 424 31.55 1.20 -13.99
N ALA A 425 30.71 1.15 -12.96
CA ALA A 425 31.06 0.59 -11.66
C ALA A 425 30.17 -0.62 -11.35
N PRO A 426 30.72 -1.74 -10.85
CA PRO A 426 29.90 -2.89 -10.45
C PRO A 426 28.84 -2.49 -9.43
N ILE A 427 27.63 -3.00 -9.62
CA ILE A 427 26.51 -2.84 -8.71
C ILE A 427 25.92 -4.21 -8.36
N SER A 428 25.63 -4.45 -7.08
CA SER A 428 25.05 -5.72 -6.62
C SER A 428 24.17 -5.55 -5.39
N LYS A 429 23.14 -6.37 -5.28
CA LYS A 429 22.27 -6.44 -4.10
C LYS A 429 22.79 -7.49 -3.14
N LYS A 430 23.00 -7.13 -1.87
CA LYS A 430 23.52 -8.03 -0.83
C LYS A 430 22.67 -7.93 0.43
N ASP A 431 22.40 -9.06 1.07
CA ASP A 431 21.68 -9.11 2.34
C ASP A 431 22.53 -8.59 3.51
N ASN A 432 21.89 -7.89 4.44
CA ASN A 432 22.51 -7.26 5.59
C ASN A 432 23.20 -8.27 6.52
N ASN A 433 22.67 -9.49 6.60
CA ASN A 433 23.23 -10.55 7.44
C ASN A 433 24.60 -11.06 6.94
N ASN A 434 24.94 -10.80 5.67
CA ASN A 434 26.23 -11.17 5.08
C ASN A 434 27.26 -10.01 5.11
N ILE A 435 26.92 -8.86 5.71
CA ILE A 435 27.83 -7.73 5.90
C ILE A 435 28.70 -7.97 7.13
N ILE A 436 29.57 -8.99 7.08
CA ILE A 436 30.54 -9.26 8.14
C ILE A 436 31.85 -8.56 7.76
N ASP A 437 32.19 -7.51 8.50
CA ASP A 437 33.45 -6.75 8.62
C ASP A 437 34.18 -6.27 7.33
N LYS A 438 34.32 -7.10 6.29
CA LYS A 438 35.06 -6.79 5.05
C LYS A 438 34.50 -5.66 4.20
N LEU A 439 33.18 -5.39 4.27
CA LEU A 439 32.54 -4.28 3.56
C LEU A 439 32.42 -3.02 4.43
N ALA A 440 32.42 -3.16 5.75
CA ALA A 440 32.31 -2.02 6.67
C ALA A 440 33.50 -1.07 6.50
N ASP A 441 34.72 -1.60 6.37
CA ASP A 441 35.92 -0.79 6.11
C ASP A 441 35.92 -0.16 4.72
N LYS A 442 35.39 -0.86 3.71
CA LYS A 442 35.21 -0.29 2.36
C LYS A 442 34.18 0.84 2.35
N LEU A 443 33.10 0.73 3.13
CA LEU A 443 32.09 1.79 3.27
C LEU A 443 32.66 3.00 4.03
N ARG A 444 33.39 2.77 5.14
CA ARG A 444 34.03 3.84 5.93
C ARG A 444 35.11 4.58 5.14
N SER A 445 35.93 3.84 4.40
CA SER A 445 36.91 4.44 3.49
C SER A 445 36.25 5.11 2.29
N GLY A 446 34.96 4.84 2.04
CA GLY A 446 34.13 5.34 0.94
C GLY A 446 34.27 4.55 -0.37
N ILE A 447 35.15 3.54 -0.42
CA ILE A 447 35.52 2.77 -1.64
C ILE A 447 34.28 2.21 -2.33
N CYS A 448 33.25 1.89 -1.56
CA CYS A 448 31.93 1.57 -2.05
C CYS A 448 30.88 2.53 -1.47
N TYR A 449 29.75 2.59 -2.15
CA TYR A 449 28.55 3.26 -1.69
C TYR A 449 27.41 2.24 -1.54
N ALA A 450 26.65 2.33 -0.44
CA ALA A 450 25.50 1.47 -0.20
C ALA A 450 24.21 2.29 -0.03
N PHE A 451 23.10 1.77 -0.55
CA PHE A 451 21.78 2.34 -0.34
C PHE A 451 20.70 1.24 -0.29
N SER A 452 19.61 1.53 0.41
CA SER A 452 18.44 0.66 0.50
C SER A 452 17.32 1.17 -0.41
N GLU A 453 16.57 0.26 -1.04
CA GLU A 453 15.34 0.62 -1.78
C GLU A 453 14.29 1.20 -0.82
N HIS A 454 14.13 0.59 0.35
CA HIS A 454 13.22 1.02 1.41
C HIS A 454 13.76 0.68 2.80
N ALA A 455 13.28 1.37 3.84
CA ALA A 455 13.78 1.24 5.22
C ALA A 455 13.59 -0.15 5.86
N LYS A 456 12.71 -0.97 5.29
CA LYS A 456 12.43 -2.35 5.73
C LYS A 456 13.16 -3.41 4.90
N ASP A 457 14.02 -3.00 3.98
CA ASP A 457 14.77 -3.93 3.16
C ASP A 457 15.88 -4.54 4.02
N ASN A 458 15.91 -5.87 4.10
CA ASN A 458 17.00 -6.59 4.73
C ASN A 458 18.24 -6.67 3.82
N SER A 459 18.21 -6.03 2.66
CA SER A 459 19.29 -6.00 1.69
C SER A 459 19.59 -4.57 1.23
N GLN A 460 20.80 -4.39 0.70
CA GLN A 460 21.31 -3.12 0.20
C GLN A 460 21.95 -3.29 -1.16
N TRP A 461 21.84 -2.26 -1.98
CA TRP A 461 22.60 -2.11 -3.22
C TRP A 461 23.97 -1.54 -2.92
N TYR A 462 25.01 -2.16 -3.47
CA TYR A 462 26.41 -1.78 -3.32
C TYR A 462 26.98 -1.37 -4.66
N VAL A 463 27.57 -0.19 -4.75
CA VAL A 463 28.35 0.28 -5.90
C VAL A 463 29.83 0.27 -5.56
N GLU A 464 30.64 -0.51 -6.26
CA GLU A 464 32.07 -0.71 -5.96
C GLU A 464 32.96 0.18 -6.83
N PHE A 465 33.33 1.36 -6.34
CA PHE A 465 34.02 2.36 -7.17
C PHE A 465 35.48 2.00 -7.51
N ASN A 466 36.17 1.23 -6.67
CA ASN A 466 37.54 0.76 -6.93
C ASN A 466 37.62 -0.24 -8.08
N LEU A 467 36.52 -0.90 -8.40
CA LEU A 467 36.41 -1.84 -9.52
C LEU A 467 35.81 -1.17 -10.77
N SER A 468 35.68 0.15 -10.75
CA SER A 468 35.16 0.90 -11.89
C SER A 468 36.16 0.95 -13.05
N PHE A 469 35.64 0.92 -14.28
CA PHE A 469 36.44 0.96 -15.49
C PHE A 469 35.84 1.90 -16.53
N TYR A 470 36.67 2.32 -17.49
CA TYR A 470 36.24 3.19 -18.58
C TYR A 470 35.53 2.40 -19.67
N VAL A 471 34.47 2.97 -20.23
CA VAL A 471 33.71 2.41 -21.35
C VAL A 471 33.52 3.47 -22.44
N ASN A 472 33.49 3.01 -23.70
CA ASN A 472 33.09 3.85 -24.81
C ASN A 472 31.55 3.88 -24.90
N ILE A 473 30.97 5.05 -24.73
CA ILE A 473 29.51 5.28 -24.73
C ILE A 473 28.89 4.91 -26.08
N ASN A 474 29.66 4.98 -27.17
CA ASN A 474 29.20 4.65 -28.52
C ASN A 474 28.79 3.18 -28.65
N VAL A 475 29.37 2.31 -27.82
CA VAL A 475 28.92 0.92 -27.67
C VAL A 475 27.61 0.86 -26.91
N LEU A 476 27.50 1.60 -25.80
CA LEU A 476 26.28 1.61 -24.98
C LEU A 476 25.08 2.15 -25.77
N ASP A 477 25.32 3.09 -26.69
CA ASP A 477 24.29 3.58 -27.63
C ASP A 477 23.64 2.45 -28.43
N LEU A 478 24.36 1.36 -28.71
CA LEU A 478 23.79 0.23 -29.47
C LEU A 478 22.62 -0.42 -28.72
N CYS A 479 22.63 -0.38 -27.38
CA CYS A 479 21.49 -0.80 -26.56
C CYS A 479 20.24 0.06 -26.78
N THR A 480 20.39 1.30 -27.23
CA THR A 480 19.25 2.22 -27.43
C THR A 480 18.56 2.01 -28.78
N PHE A 481 19.10 1.20 -29.68
CA PHE A 481 18.57 1.06 -31.05
C PHE A 481 17.65 -0.16 -31.25
N ASN A 482 17.44 -0.95 -30.20
CA ASN A 482 16.49 -2.07 -30.20
C ASN A 482 15.70 -2.10 -28.89
N GLU A 483 14.50 -2.67 -28.94
CA GLU A 483 13.59 -2.75 -27.80
C GLU A 483 14.08 -3.73 -26.71
N GLN A 484 15.03 -4.63 -27.06
CA GLN A 484 15.58 -5.61 -26.13
C GLN A 484 16.71 -5.04 -25.25
N GLY A 485 17.21 -3.83 -25.55
CA GLY A 485 18.33 -3.23 -24.83
C GLY A 485 19.68 -3.90 -25.08
N GLU A 486 19.81 -4.77 -26.07
CA GLU A 486 21.05 -5.51 -26.36
C GLU A 486 22.02 -4.63 -27.16
N ALA A 487 23.32 -4.68 -26.85
CA ALA A 487 24.32 -3.99 -27.66
C ALA A 487 24.56 -4.75 -28.98
N THR A 488 23.64 -4.59 -29.93
CA THR A 488 23.69 -5.21 -31.25
C THR A 488 23.43 -4.19 -32.35
N PHE A 489 24.10 -4.35 -33.49
CA PHE A 489 23.95 -3.43 -34.62
C PHE A 489 24.31 -4.08 -35.95
N SER A 490 23.49 -3.89 -36.97
CA SER A 490 23.76 -4.37 -38.33
C SER A 490 23.72 -3.21 -39.32
N SER A 491 24.42 -3.33 -40.44
CA SER A 491 24.27 -2.42 -41.58
C SER A 491 22.86 -2.43 -42.17
N GLN A 492 22.05 -3.45 -41.85
CA GLN A 492 20.65 -3.56 -42.22
C GLN A 492 19.68 -3.13 -41.12
N SER A 493 20.18 -2.67 -39.96
CA SER A 493 19.32 -2.20 -38.88
C SER A 493 18.45 -1.05 -39.36
N SER A 494 17.14 -1.21 -39.23
CA SER A 494 16.21 -0.11 -39.48
C SER A 494 16.27 0.86 -38.31
N LYS A 495 16.29 2.15 -38.63
CA LYS A 495 16.19 3.20 -37.61
C LYS A 495 14.78 3.11 -36.98
N PRO A 496 14.67 2.96 -35.65
CA PRO A 496 13.38 3.05 -34.97
C PRO A 496 12.71 4.39 -35.28
N ARG A 497 11.41 4.37 -35.57
CA ARG A 497 10.65 5.59 -35.97
C ARG A 497 10.74 6.70 -34.93
N ILE A 498 10.84 6.35 -33.65
CA ILE A 498 10.97 7.33 -32.57
C ILE A 498 12.29 8.12 -32.64
N LEU A 499 13.32 7.56 -33.28
CA LEU A 499 14.61 8.19 -33.52
C LEU A 499 14.63 9.00 -34.82
N ASP A 500 13.53 9.13 -35.56
CA ASP A 500 13.47 9.99 -36.75
C ASP A 500 13.68 11.47 -36.43
N ILE A 501 13.49 11.85 -35.16
CA ILE A 501 13.54 13.22 -34.67
C ILE A 501 14.71 13.32 -33.67
N GLY A 502 15.44 14.45 -33.71
CA GLY A 502 16.44 14.78 -32.70
C GLY A 502 17.87 14.27 -32.95
N GLY A 503 18.73 14.42 -31.93
CA GLY A 503 20.15 14.09 -31.99
C GLY A 503 20.45 12.58 -32.12
N GLN A 504 19.62 11.73 -31.52
CA GLN A 504 19.81 10.28 -31.52
C GLN A 504 19.69 9.66 -32.92
N GLY A 505 18.78 10.16 -33.77
CA GLY A 505 18.67 9.70 -35.16
C GLY A 505 19.95 9.94 -35.95
N LYS A 506 20.56 11.12 -35.79
CA LYS A 506 21.86 11.41 -36.42
C LYS A 506 22.98 10.56 -35.83
N ARG A 507 22.93 10.27 -34.52
CA ARG A 507 23.87 9.36 -33.88
C ARG A 507 23.76 7.95 -34.49
N PHE A 508 22.54 7.45 -34.68
CA PHE A 508 22.27 6.20 -35.38
C PHE A 508 22.86 6.21 -36.79
N GLU A 509 22.61 7.27 -37.57
CA GLU A 509 23.14 7.39 -38.94
C GLU A 509 24.67 7.44 -38.99
N VAL A 510 25.31 8.14 -38.04
CA VAL A 510 26.78 8.18 -37.91
C VAL A 510 27.31 6.79 -37.63
N LEU A 511 26.75 6.08 -36.65
CA LEU A 511 27.15 4.72 -36.32
C LEU A 511 26.87 3.75 -37.48
N LEU A 512 25.74 3.87 -38.17
CA LEU A 512 25.41 3.09 -39.35
C LEU A 512 26.45 3.27 -40.45
N ARG A 513 26.80 4.52 -40.76
CA ARG A 513 27.76 4.85 -41.81
C ARG A 513 29.15 4.34 -41.46
N ASN A 514 29.56 4.45 -40.20
CA ASN A 514 30.87 4.01 -39.74
C ASN A 514 30.96 2.48 -39.71
N LEU A 515 29.93 1.80 -39.18
CA LEU A 515 29.91 0.35 -39.04
C LEU A 515 29.65 -0.41 -40.35
N SER A 516 29.02 0.24 -41.33
CA SER A 516 28.78 -0.36 -42.66
C SER A 516 29.96 -0.23 -43.61
N ASN A 517 30.84 0.76 -43.39
CA ASN A 517 31.95 1.08 -44.31
C ASN A 517 33.31 0.54 -43.82
N THR A 518 33.37 -0.08 -42.64
CA THR A 518 34.59 -0.64 -42.09
C THR A 518 34.66 -2.15 -42.30
N ASP A 519 35.83 -2.63 -42.73
CA ASP A 519 36.20 -4.03 -42.61
C ASP A 519 35.96 -4.45 -41.14
N PRO A 520 35.21 -5.54 -40.84
CA PRO A 520 34.85 -5.87 -39.47
C PRO A 520 36.05 -6.18 -38.57
N GLN A 521 37.24 -6.34 -39.17
CA GLN A 521 38.50 -6.45 -38.48
C GLN A 521 39.51 -5.46 -39.07
N PRO A 522 40.07 -4.53 -38.25
CA PRO A 522 39.90 -4.37 -36.80
C PRO A 522 38.62 -3.63 -36.38
N ILE A 523 38.23 -3.73 -35.09
CA ILE A 523 37.11 -2.95 -34.48
C ILE A 523 37.18 -1.48 -34.93
N PRO A 524 36.08 -0.86 -35.36
CA PRO A 524 36.05 0.54 -35.78
C PRO A 524 36.55 1.50 -34.69
N THR A 525 37.32 2.51 -35.08
CA THR A 525 37.94 3.47 -34.16
C THR A 525 36.92 4.12 -33.23
N GLU A 526 35.72 4.40 -33.72
CA GLU A 526 34.63 5.00 -32.95
C GLU A 526 34.09 4.12 -31.82
N LEU A 527 34.34 2.80 -31.88
CA LEU A 527 33.96 1.85 -30.84
C LEU A 527 35.14 1.44 -29.96
N LYS A 528 36.37 1.88 -30.27
CA LYS A 528 37.55 1.64 -29.42
C LYS A 528 37.53 2.55 -28.21
N ILE A 529 38.06 2.05 -27.10
CA ILE A 529 38.32 2.87 -25.91
C ILE A 529 39.74 3.42 -26.04
N GLU A 530 39.88 4.69 -26.39
CA GLU A 530 41.17 5.40 -26.30
C GLU A 530 41.28 6.08 -24.94
N ILE A 531 41.86 5.40 -23.95
CA ILE A 531 42.13 6.01 -22.64
C ILE A 531 43.39 6.86 -22.76
N PRO A 532 43.35 8.18 -22.48
CA PRO A 532 44.57 8.97 -22.37
C PRO A 532 45.48 8.34 -21.32
N LYS A 533 46.75 8.06 -21.66
CA LYS A 533 47.74 7.40 -20.78
C LYS A 533 47.93 8.05 -19.38
N ILE A 534 47.40 9.26 -19.19
CA ILE A 534 47.47 10.06 -17.98
C ILE A 534 46.42 9.64 -16.94
N ILE A 535 45.35 8.94 -17.33
CA ILE A 535 44.19 8.65 -16.47
C ILE A 535 44.10 7.15 -16.12
N GLY A 536 45.09 6.65 -15.39
CA GLY A 536 45.00 5.36 -14.68
C GLY A 536 45.16 4.09 -15.53
N LYS A 537 45.15 2.94 -14.85
CA LYS A 537 45.47 1.62 -15.43
C LYS A 537 44.59 1.33 -16.66
N PRO A 538 45.19 0.94 -17.80
CA PRO A 538 44.43 0.43 -18.93
C PRO A 538 43.63 -0.81 -18.51
N ASN A 539 42.45 -1.01 -19.13
CA ASN A 539 41.67 -2.23 -19.06
C ASN A 539 42.49 -3.39 -19.65
N GLU A 540 43.36 -4.01 -18.85
CA GLU A 540 44.13 -5.16 -19.31
C GLU A 540 43.35 -6.48 -19.22
N ASP A 541 42.15 -6.53 -18.62
CA ASP A 541 41.35 -7.77 -18.58
C ASP A 541 39.81 -7.60 -18.75
N GLN A 542 39.33 -8.14 -19.89
CA GLN A 542 38.33 -9.22 -19.99
C GLN A 542 36.80 -9.02 -19.85
N ASN A 543 36.23 -7.86 -19.52
CA ASN A 543 34.76 -7.84 -19.31
C ASN A 543 33.92 -7.43 -20.52
N PHE A 544 34.47 -6.65 -21.46
CA PHE A 544 33.73 -6.13 -22.60
C PHE A 544 34.21 -6.77 -23.91
N ILE A 545 33.35 -7.54 -24.56
CA ILE A 545 33.65 -8.16 -25.85
C ILE A 545 32.68 -7.60 -26.88
N LEU A 546 33.22 -6.94 -27.90
CA LEU A 546 32.48 -6.59 -29.11
C LEU A 546 33.03 -7.44 -30.24
N THR A 547 32.19 -8.31 -30.80
CA THR A 547 32.55 -9.12 -31.96
C THR A 547 31.65 -8.82 -33.14
N TYR A 548 32.18 -9.04 -34.34
CA TYR A 548 31.37 -9.12 -35.54
C TYR A 548 31.00 -10.57 -35.81
N SER A 549 29.71 -10.84 -35.96
CA SER A 549 29.20 -12.14 -36.39
C SER A 549 29.02 -12.11 -37.90
N GLU A 550 29.91 -12.77 -38.64
CA GLU A 550 29.80 -12.90 -40.09
C GLU A 550 28.52 -13.61 -40.51
N LYS A 551 28.13 -14.67 -39.78
CA LYS A 551 26.92 -15.46 -40.03
C LYS A 551 25.65 -14.61 -39.91
N GLU A 552 25.62 -13.68 -38.96
CA GLU A 552 24.45 -12.84 -38.70
C GLU A 552 24.60 -11.43 -39.29
N ASN A 553 25.73 -11.14 -39.94
CA ASN A 553 26.10 -9.84 -40.50
C ASN A 553 25.83 -8.68 -39.51
N LYS A 554 26.26 -8.86 -38.26
CA LYS A 554 25.97 -7.91 -37.17
C LYS A 554 27.09 -7.83 -36.13
N TRP A 555 27.28 -6.65 -35.60
CA TRP A 555 28.03 -6.39 -34.38
C TRP A 555 27.22 -6.86 -33.18
N LYS A 556 27.87 -7.58 -32.26
CA LYS A 556 27.26 -8.07 -31.03
C LYS A 556 28.22 -7.89 -29.87
N SER A 557 27.69 -7.43 -28.76
CA SER A 557 28.39 -7.42 -27.48
C SER A 557 27.64 -8.21 -26.42
N ASN A 558 28.33 -8.55 -25.34
CA ASN A 558 27.79 -9.16 -24.13
C ASN A 558 27.11 -8.15 -23.18
N ILE A 559 26.84 -6.92 -23.64
CA ILE A 559 26.16 -5.86 -22.89
C ILE A 559 24.65 -5.87 -23.18
N LYS A 560 23.85 -5.77 -22.11
CA LYS A 560 22.41 -5.46 -22.16
C LYS A 560 22.05 -4.35 -21.17
N ARG A 561 21.27 -3.35 -21.58
CA ARG A 561 20.68 -2.35 -20.67
C ARG A 561 19.43 -2.94 -20.00
N VAL A 562 19.41 -2.98 -18.67
CA VAL A 562 18.42 -3.76 -17.90
C VAL A 562 17.53 -2.93 -16.95
N ARG A 563 17.92 -1.70 -16.62
CA ARG A 563 17.12 -0.73 -15.85
C ARG A 563 17.87 0.59 -15.72
N LYS A 564 17.23 1.57 -15.10
CA LYS A 564 17.83 2.86 -14.74
C LYS A 564 17.57 3.16 -13.27
N LEU A 565 18.60 3.56 -12.53
CA LEU A 565 18.48 4.19 -11.22
C LEU A 565 18.02 5.63 -11.41
N GLU A 566 16.91 6.02 -10.81
CA GLU A 566 16.35 7.37 -10.99
C GLU A 566 17.01 8.41 -10.08
N ASP A 567 16.86 9.68 -10.47
CA ASP A 567 17.25 10.80 -9.63
C ASP A 567 16.28 10.95 -8.45
N PRO A 568 16.78 11.31 -7.25
CA PRO A 568 18.13 11.81 -6.97
C PRO A 568 19.19 10.72 -6.64
N PHE A 569 18.85 9.43 -6.74
CA PHE A 569 19.76 8.35 -6.35
C PHE A 569 20.98 8.25 -7.28
N ALA A 570 20.76 8.35 -8.59
CA ALA A 570 21.84 8.32 -9.58
C ALA A 570 22.79 9.53 -9.45
N GLU A 571 22.26 10.74 -9.29
CA GLU A 571 23.06 11.93 -8.93
C GLU A 571 23.89 11.72 -7.66
N TYR A 572 23.32 11.11 -6.64
CA TYR A 572 24.04 10.86 -5.40
C TYR A 572 25.17 9.83 -5.56
N VAL A 573 24.97 8.78 -6.38
CA VAL A 573 26.04 7.83 -6.76
C VAL A 573 27.18 8.57 -7.47
N LEU A 574 26.86 9.43 -8.43
CA LEU A 574 27.84 10.26 -9.15
C LEU A 574 28.65 11.15 -8.19
N ASN A 575 27.97 11.81 -7.26
CA ASN A 575 28.63 12.65 -6.24
C ASN A 575 29.56 11.83 -5.34
N LYS A 576 29.12 10.64 -4.90
CA LYS A 576 29.96 9.73 -4.10
C LYS A 576 31.17 9.23 -4.87
N TYR A 577 31.04 9.02 -6.17
CA TYR A 577 32.15 8.66 -7.03
C TYR A 577 33.20 9.79 -7.14
N PHE A 578 32.77 11.04 -7.31
CA PHE A 578 33.71 12.16 -7.31
C PHE A 578 34.42 12.34 -5.97
N LEU A 579 33.69 12.17 -4.86
CA LEU A 579 34.27 12.16 -3.52
C LEU A 579 35.29 11.01 -3.33
N TYR A 580 35.06 9.86 -3.97
CA TYR A 580 36.05 8.78 -4.02
C TYR A 580 37.33 9.23 -4.74
N ARG A 581 37.19 9.78 -5.94
CA ARG A 581 38.33 10.21 -6.75
C ARG A 581 39.12 11.35 -6.11
N SER A 582 38.47 12.17 -5.28
CA SER A 582 39.11 13.28 -4.57
C SER A 582 39.71 12.91 -3.20
N ARG A 583 39.79 11.64 -2.82
CA ARG A 583 40.36 11.24 -1.53
C ARG A 583 41.83 11.63 -1.44
N LYS A 584 42.21 12.19 -0.29
CA LYS A 584 43.60 12.43 0.04
C LYS A 584 44.24 11.13 0.51
N ALA A 585 45.37 10.78 -0.08
CA ALA A 585 46.31 9.90 0.59
C ALA A 585 46.95 10.72 1.71
N PHE A 586 46.58 10.45 2.96
CA PHE A 586 47.36 10.94 4.09
C PHE A 586 48.71 10.22 4.08
N GLU A 587 49.76 10.90 4.54
CA GLU A 587 51.06 10.28 4.72
C GLU A 587 50.91 9.04 5.60
N HIS A 588 51.64 7.98 5.26
CA HIS A 588 51.63 6.77 6.06
C HIS A 588 52.07 7.11 7.48
N ASP A 589 51.22 6.79 8.45
CA ASP A 589 51.54 6.96 9.87
C ASP A 589 52.67 6.01 10.22
N PHE A 590 53.89 6.54 10.31
CA PHE A 590 55.10 5.78 10.64
C PHE A 590 55.08 5.17 12.05
N THR A 591 54.05 5.48 12.86
CA THR A 591 53.81 4.85 14.17
C THR A 591 52.88 3.65 14.10
N ALA A 592 52.20 3.42 12.96
CA ALA A 592 51.41 2.22 12.71
C ALA A 592 52.35 1.06 12.34
N THR A 593 52.83 0.33 13.34
CA THR A 593 53.47 -0.98 13.13
C THR A 593 52.40 -2.03 12.86
N ASP A 594 52.52 -2.73 11.72
CA ASP A 594 51.69 -3.89 11.34
C ASP A 594 51.61 -4.99 12.42
#